data_AF-A0A2G2IJK2-F1
#
_entry.id   AF-A0A2G2IJK2-F1
#
_cell.length_a   1.000
_cell.length_b   1.000
_cell.length_c   1.000
_cell.angle_alpha   90.00
_cell.angle_beta   90.00
_cell.angle_gamma   90.00
#
_symmetry.space_group_name_H-M   'P 1'
#
loop_
_entity.id
_entity.type
_entity.pdbx_description
1 polymer ?
#
loop_
_entity_poly.entity_id
_entity_poly.type
_entity_poly.pdbx_seq_one_letter_code
_entity_poly.pdbx_strand_id
1 'polypeptide(L)' 'MELFKDYASEEQCIEALFNWKWPDGFICLACSSHRYCSLKSRNIYQCNRSHHQTSVITNTMSKYST' A
#
# COMPACT_ATOMS: atom_id res chain seq x y z
N MET A 1 -1.81 28.06 -7.81
CA MET A 1 -1.22 26.92 -7.08
C MET A 1 -2.34 25.93 -6.84
N GLU A 2 -2.60 25.01 -7.78
CA GLU A 2 -3.72 24.06 -7.68
C GLU A 2 -3.22 22.71 -8.20
N LEU A 3 -2.69 21.88 -7.30
CA LEU A 3 -2.01 20.60 -7.63
C LEU A 3 -2.78 19.36 -7.14
N PHE A 4 -4.09 19.48 -6.85
CA PHE A 4 -4.85 18.40 -6.21
C PHE A 4 -6.28 18.21 -6.76
N LYS A 5 -6.54 18.48 -8.04
CA LYS A 5 -7.89 18.33 -8.63
C LYS A 5 -8.11 17.08 -9.50
N ASP A 6 -7.08 16.29 -9.81
CA ASP A 6 -7.18 15.20 -10.79
C ASP A 6 -7.06 13.76 -10.25
N TYR A 7 -7.08 13.55 -8.94
CA TYR A 7 -7.34 12.21 -8.38
C TYR A 7 -8.75 12.20 -7.84
N ALA A 8 -9.72 11.85 -8.70
CA ALA A 8 -11.15 11.85 -8.39
C ALA A 8 -11.52 10.97 -7.17
N SER A 9 -10.69 9.99 -6.79
CA SER A 9 -10.78 9.22 -5.55
C SER A 9 -9.40 8.71 -5.10
N GLU A 10 -9.17 8.68 -3.79
CA GLU A 10 -7.96 8.10 -3.18
C GLU A 10 -7.71 6.66 -3.69
N GLU A 11 -8.79 5.90 -3.88
CA GLU A 11 -8.82 4.52 -4.35
C GLU A 11 -8.16 4.32 -5.73
N GLN A 12 -8.40 5.21 -6.70
CA GLN A 12 -7.78 5.09 -8.03
C GLN A 12 -6.28 5.38 -7.99
N CYS A 13 -5.87 6.35 -7.16
CA CYS A 13 -4.46 6.66 -6.97
C CYS A 13 -3.74 5.48 -6.29
N ILE A 14 -4.40 4.83 -5.33
CA ILE A 14 -3.92 3.62 -4.66
C ILE A 14 -3.74 2.46 -5.63
N GLU A 15 -4.72 2.18 -6.49
CA GLU A 15 -4.62 1.08 -7.46
C GLU A 15 -3.49 1.34 -8.47
N ALA A 16 -3.36 2.57 -8.97
CA ALA A 16 -2.27 2.97 -9.84
C ALA A 16 -0.90 2.87 -9.15
N LEU A 17 -0.79 3.36 -7.91
CA LEU A 17 0.43 3.27 -7.10
C LEU A 17 0.79 1.83 -6.77
N PHE A 18 -0.19 0.99 -6.47
CA PHE A 18 0.01 -0.43 -6.21
C PHE A 18 0.59 -1.12 -7.44
N ASN A 19 -0.02 -0.90 -8.62
CA ASN A 19 0.46 -1.45 -9.88
C ASN A 19 1.84 -0.91 -10.26
N TRP A 20 2.14 0.34 -9.91
CA TRP A 20 3.46 0.94 -10.14
C TRP A 20 4.54 0.41 -9.17
N LYS A 21 4.20 0.21 -7.89
CA LYS A 21 5.10 -0.38 -6.88
C LYS A 21 5.37 -1.86 -7.12
N TRP A 22 4.35 -2.58 -7.56
CA TRP A 22 4.38 -4.03 -7.74
C TRP A 22 3.79 -4.43 -9.09
N PRO A 23 4.52 -4.16 -10.20
CA PRO A 23 4.05 -4.51 -11.53
C PRO A 23 3.90 -6.03 -11.73
N ASP A 24 4.65 -6.83 -10.98
CA ASP A 24 4.64 -8.30 -11.01
C ASP A 24 3.78 -8.91 -9.88
N GLY A 25 3.11 -8.08 -9.08
CA GLY A 25 2.32 -8.49 -7.93
C GLY A 25 3.01 -8.26 -6.59
N PHE A 26 2.20 -8.16 -5.52
CA PHE A 26 2.70 -7.83 -4.19
C PHE A 26 3.65 -8.92 -3.68
N ILE A 27 4.88 -8.51 -3.38
CA ILE A 27 5.87 -9.34 -2.71
C ILE A 27 6.34 -8.66 -1.43
N CYS A 28 6.26 -9.38 -0.31
CA CYS A 28 6.75 -8.88 0.97
C CYS A 28 8.28 -8.92 1.00
N LEU A 29 8.93 -7.77 1.16
CA LEU A 29 10.40 -7.68 1.22
C LEU A 29 11.01 -8.40 2.44
N ALA A 30 10.25 -8.57 3.52
CA ALA A 30 10.73 -9.21 4.75
C ALA A 30 10.75 -10.75 4.67
N CYS A 31 9.86 -11.36 3.89
CA CYS A 31 9.71 -12.83 3.85
C CYS A 31 9.51 -13.42 2.45
N SER A 32 9.58 -12.59 1.40
CA SER A 32 9.33 -12.96 0.00
C SER A 32 8.00 -13.67 -0.25
N SER A 33 7.02 -13.47 0.64
CA SER A 33 5.69 -14.06 0.51
C SER A 33 4.81 -13.21 -0.38
N HIS A 34 4.06 -13.86 -1.26
CA HIS A 34 3.04 -13.23 -2.09
C HIS A 34 1.67 -13.21 -1.37
N ARG A 35 1.59 -13.78 -0.16
CA ARG A 35 0.37 -13.80 0.64
C ARG A 35 0.22 -12.51 1.44
N TYR A 36 -0.77 -11.72 1.06
CA TYR A 36 -1.13 -10.48 1.74
C TYR A 36 -2.64 -10.37 1.97
N CYS A 37 -3.02 -9.52 2.91
CA CYS A 37 -4.37 -9.08 3.18
C CYS A 37 -4.46 -7.60 2.84
N SER A 38 -5.36 -7.23 1.94
CA SER A 38 -5.65 -5.83 1.63
C SER A 38 -6.73 -5.31 2.57
N LEU A 39 -6.39 -4.38 3.45
CA LEU A 39 -7.36 -3.65 4.27
C LEU A 39 -7.86 -2.44 3.48
N LYS A 40 -8.87 -2.66 2.63
CA LYS A 40 -9.48 -1.61 1.79
C LYS A 40 -9.95 -0.40 2.61
N SER A 41 -10.45 -0.61 3.82
CA SER A 41 -10.90 0.49 4.70
C SER A 41 -9.78 1.42 5.19
N ARG A 42 -8.51 1.00 5.11
CA ARG A 42 -7.34 1.76 5.59
C ARG A 42 -6.27 1.94 4.51
N ASN A 43 -6.47 1.39 3.32
CA ASN A 43 -5.51 1.41 2.21
C ASN A 43 -4.13 0.84 2.59
N ILE A 44 -4.14 -0.22 3.40
CA ILE A 44 -2.95 -0.92 3.93
C ILE A 44 -2.91 -2.35 3.41
N TYR A 45 -1.72 -2.81 3.02
CA TYR A 45 -1.45 -4.18 2.64
C TYR A 45 -0.65 -4.85 3.75
N GLN A 46 -1.21 -5.89 4.37
CA GLN A 46 -0.55 -6.63 5.44
C GLN A 46 -0.07 -7.99 4.95
N CYS A 47 1.19 -8.33 5.15
CA CYS A 47 1.67 -9.68 4.88
C CYS A 47 1.13 -10.67 5.92
N ASN A 48 0.54 -11.78 5.48
CA ASN A 48 0.02 -12.82 6.38
C ASN A 48 1.11 -13.58 7.13
N ARG A 49 2.36 -13.55 6.64
CA ARG A 49 3.46 -14.33 7.21
C ARG A 49 4.26 -13.56 8.26
N SER A 50 4.55 -12.29 7.96
CA SER A 50 5.35 -11.42 8.83
C SER A 50 4.53 -10.38 9.58
N HIS A 51 3.21 -10.30 9.33
CA HIS A 51 2.32 -9.25 9.82
C HIS A 51 2.73 -7.82 9.44
N HIS A 52 3.73 -7.68 8.56
CA HIS A 52 4.27 -6.42 8.10
C HIS A 52 3.23 -5.67 7.28
N GLN A 53 2.96 -4.43 7.68
CA GLN A 53 1.97 -3.56 7.04
C GLN A 53 2.69 -2.57 6.13
N THR A 54 2.25 -2.46 4.90
CA THR A 54 2.76 -1.51 3.92
C THR A 54 1.60 -0.71 3.35
N SER A 55 1.65 0.59 3.55
CA SER A 55 0.73 1.53 2.89
C SER A 55 1.21 1.82 1.47
N VAL A 56 0.27 1.92 0.55
CA VAL A 56 0.52 2.31 -0.85
C VAL A 56 0.43 3.81 -1.07
N ILE A 57 -0.41 4.49 -0.28
CA ILE A 57 -0.48 5.94 -0.24
C ILE A 57 0.74 6.49 0.46
N THR A 58 1.44 7.39 -0.22
CA THR A 58 2.52 8.21 0.34
C THR A 58 1.93 9.23 1.31
N ASN A 59 1.43 8.77 2.45
CA ASN A 59 1.23 9.63 3.61
C ASN A 59 1.69 8.90 4.87
N THR A 60 3.01 8.86 5.01
CA THR A 60 3.76 9.11 6.25
C THR A 60 2.96 8.99 7.56
N MET A 61 2.68 7.78 8.04
CA MET A 61 2.64 7.48 9.48
C MET A 61 3.03 6.02 9.71
N SER A 62 4.33 5.75 9.55
CA SER A 62 4.97 4.58 10.16
C SER A 62 4.99 4.82 11.67
N LYS A 63 3.91 4.44 12.38
CA LYS A 63 3.94 4.41 13.85
C LYS A 63 4.47 3.06 14.28
N TYR A 64 5.72 3.12 14.72
CA TYR A 64 6.48 2.19 15.57
C TYR A 64 5.68 1.02 16.15
N SER A 65 6.17 -0.21 15.94
CA SER A 65 6.01 -1.27 16.93
C SER A 65 7.39 -1.87 17.16
N THR A 66 8.01 -1.36 18.23
CA THR A 66 9.09 -2.01 18.99
C THR A 66 8.47 -3.10 19.85
#